data_AF-A0A817CNV3-F1
#
_entry.id   AF-A0A817CNV3-F1
#
_cell.length_a   1.000
_cell.length_b   1.000
_cell.length_c   1.000
_cell.angle_alpha   90.00
_cell.angle_beta   90.00
_cell.angle_gamma   90.00
#
_symmetry.space_group_name_H-M   'P 1'
#
loop_
_entity.id
_entity.type
_entity.pdbx_description
1 polymer ?
#
loop_
_entity_poly.entity_id
_entity_poly.type
_entity_poly.pdbx_seq_one_letter_code
_entity_poly.pdbx_strand_id
1 'polypeptide(L)'
;MEYQKGVASHCNKLRHCAPRCPQGSFCVMFHDRNHLEEFEHPFSNPCPRSPLDCLHYIELAGAKDTRRLSDVTQKHCIKYAHVCKNGRNCTDNTPLHLSKTIHVARHLCHYQDKCRNLNDEEHLNSLTHPNVPDIRPACPFGDKCRDLRKFDHKVSLRHPSASEDGVVQYYGSNENTNFVQNQKDNVANIEDFISKNKWKPLPSGAIPQQILNWIRTIQPIHRCSPIIFESILLHGHVMSREYMEHLKDPIFVAHSVLHHTRMRRIEELKTKTCKEDATLYVTALVALEFENNGFTAATVVPPTLLGAEVAKGTTPYSSKETYEHIIKKKEIKLSKTMSKNNLIALHTKAIEIAQASIKLHSDPAGIGHPPDKASGTDKLVFSILGPRLGHYYGDVILVFKREILHHPDANLSVQAATSFASGNAYKW
;
A
#
# COMPACT_ATOMS: atom_id res chain seq x y z
N MET A 1 24.52 -26.70 31.14
CA MET A 1 23.58 -25.56 31.08
C MET A 1 24.12 -24.48 32.00
N GLU A 2 24.92 -23.56 31.47
CA GLU A 2 25.34 -22.38 32.23
C GLU A 2 24.12 -21.48 32.44
N TYR A 3 23.72 -21.33 33.71
CA TYR A 3 22.74 -20.33 34.12
C TYR A 3 23.30 -18.94 33.78
N GLN A 4 22.77 -18.31 32.73
CA GLN A 4 23.23 -16.99 32.33
C GLN A 4 22.76 -15.93 33.33
N LYS A 5 23.69 -15.04 33.70
CA LYS A 5 23.41 -13.85 34.51
C LYS A 5 22.44 -12.95 33.75
N GLY A 6 21.17 -12.95 34.15
CA GLY A 6 20.17 -12.03 33.63
C GLY A 6 20.63 -10.58 33.79
N VAL A 7 20.23 -9.71 32.86
CA VAL A 7 20.51 -8.28 32.94
C VAL A 7 19.88 -7.74 34.23
N ALA A 8 20.71 -7.35 35.21
CA ALA A 8 20.26 -7.01 36.56
C ALA A 8 19.19 -5.92 36.57
N SER A 9 19.26 -4.95 35.65
CA SER A 9 18.25 -3.88 35.52
C SER A 9 16.87 -4.40 35.09
N HIS A 10 16.80 -5.37 34.17
CA HIS A 10 15.54 -6.00 33.76
C HIS A 10 14.98 -6.86 34.89
N CYS A 11 15.83 -7.70 35.50
CA CYS A 11 15.41 -8.57 36.61
C CYS A 11 14.90 -7.76 37.81
N ASN A 12 15.53 -6.61 38.11
CA ASN A 12 15.08 -5.71 39.16
C ASN A 12 13.77 -4.98 38.82
N LYS A 13 13.52 -4.66 37.55
CA LYS A 13 12.31 -3.95 37.10
C LYS A 13 11.10 -4.88 36.99
N LEU A 14 11.26 -6.09 36.45
CA LEU A 14 10.16 -6.98 36.08
C LEU A 14 10.09 -8.27 36.90
N ARG A 15 11.03 -8.48 37.86
CA ARG A 15 11.09 -9.64 38.77
C ARG A 15 11.20 -11.01 38.07
N HIS A 16 11.61 -11.05 36.80
CA HIS A 16 11.98 -12.27 36.07
C HIS A 16 13.17 -12.00 35.16
N CYS A 17 13.81 -13.06 34.63
CA CYS A 17 14.79 -12.92 33.56
C CYS A 17 14.06 -12.73 32.22
N ALA A 18 14.61 -11.90 31.33
CA ALA A 18 14.08 -11.74 29.98
C ALA A 18 14.22 -13.06 29.23
N PRO A 19 13.15 -13.65 28.66
CA PRO A 19 13.30 -14.76 27.73
C PRO A 19 14.09 -14.30 26.49
N ARG A 20 14.87 -15.21 25.89
CA ARG A 20 15.52 -14.92 24.60
C ARG A 20 14.46 -14.71 23.53
N CYS A 21 14.67 -13.72 22.67
CA CYS A 21 13.85 -13.52 21.49
C CYS A 21 13.89 -14.79 20.62
N PRO A 22 12.74 -15.39 20.24
CA PRO A 22 12.71 -16.59 19.41
C PRO A 22 13.32 -16.37 18.02
N GLN A 23 13.37 -15.11 17.56
CA GLN A 23 13.98 -14.72 16.28
C GLN A 23 15.46 -14.32 16.41
N GLY A 24 15.99 -14.16 17.64
CA GLY A 24 17.39 -13.80 17.88
C GLY A 24 17.86 -12.60 17.04
N SER A 25 18.94 -12.78 16.28
CA SER A 25 19.50 -11.76 15.37
C SER A 25 18.63 -11.46 14.15
N PHE A 26 17.61 -12.27 13.87
CA PHE A 26 16.67 -12.12 12.76
C PHE A 26 15.37 -11.43 13.18
N CYS A 27 15.32 -10.89 14.40
CA CYS A 27 14.15 -10.22 14.94
C CYS A 27 13.67 -9.10 13.99
N VAL A 28 12.44 -9.20 13.48
CA VAL A 28 11.80 -8.15 12.66
C VAL A 28 11.15 -7.06 13.51
N MET A 29 10.91 -7.35 14.79
CA MET A 29 10.33 -6.45 15.79
C MET A 29 11.39 -5.56 16.47
N PHE A 30 12.57 -5.38 15.86
CA PHE A 30 13.70 -4.67 16.43
C PHE A 30 13.48 -3.14 16.61
N HIS A 31 12.35 -2.61 16.18
CA HIS A 31 11.93 -1.23 16.47
C HIS A 31 10.82 -1.14 17.53
N ASP A 32 10.25 -2.28 17.93
CA ASP A 32 9.26 -2.33 19.01
C ASP A 32 9.99 -2.30 20.36
N ARG A 33 9.82 -1.18 21.09
CA ARG A 33 10.47 -0.98 22.38
C ARG A 33 9.99 -1.96 23.45
N ASN A 34 8.71 -2.32 23.42
CA ASN A 34 8.18 -3.27 24.40
C ASN A 34 8.82 -4.63 24.16
N HIS A 35 8.92 -5.04 22.89
CA HIS A 35 9.61 -6.28 22.53
C HIS A 35 11.09 -6.28 22.95
N LEU A 36 11.83 -5.18 22.75
CA LEU A 36 13.24 -5.08 23.18
C LEU A 36 13.42 -5.02 24.70
N GLU A 37 12.42 -4.56 25.45
CA GLU A 37 12.44 -4.55 26.92
C GLU A 37 12.09 -5.93 27.50
N GLU A 38 11.20 -6.67 26.85
CA GLU A 38 10.69 -7.97 27.29
C GLU A 38 11.61 -9.14 26.90
N PHE A 39 12.31 -9.05 25.77
CA PHE A 39 13.12 -10.14 25.22
C PHE A 39 14.61 -9.79 25.15
N GLU A 40 15.46 -10.79 25.34
CA GLU A 40 16.90 -10.67 25.14
C GLU A 40 17.28 -10.94 23.67
N HIS A 41 18.12 -10.06 23.09
CA HIS A 41 18.64 -10.18 21.74
C HIS A 41 20.17 -10.31 21.75
N PRO A 42 20.78 -10.97 20.74
CA PRO A 42 22.22 -11.07 20.64
C PRO A 42 22.89 -9.75 20.21
N PHE A 43 22.12 -8.76 19.79
CA PHE A 43 22.59 -7.45 19.35
C PHE A 43 22.31 -6.35 20.39
N SER A 44 23.11 -5.28 20.37
CA SER A 44 22.85 -4.09 21.19
C SER A 44 21.65 -3.29 20.68
N ASN A 45 21.18 -2.31 21.46
CA ASN A 45 20.05 -1.45 21.09
C ASN A 45 20.09 -0.98 19.62
N PRO A 46 19.04 -1.27 18.83
CA PRO A 46 18.99 -0.90 17.43
C PRO A 46 19.06 0.62 17.22
N CYS A 47 19.73 1.03 16.14
CA CYS A 47 19.75 2.41 15.71
C CYS A 47 18.34 2.82 15.24
N PRO A 48 17.76 3.91 15.75
CA PRO A 48 16.43 4.37 15.35
C PRO A 48 16.30 4.73 13.87
N ARG A 49 17.42 4.88 13.16
CA ARG A 49 17.46 5.21 11.71
C ARG A 49 17.85 4.01 10.83
N SER A 50 18.09 2.84 11.41
CA SER A 50 18.26 1.59 10.66
C SER A 50 16.90 1.14 10.11
N PRO A 51 16.78 0.54 8.90
CA PRO A 51 17.85 0.11 8.00
C PRO A 51 18.37 1.20 7.04
N LEU A 52 17.63 2.27 6.82
CA LEU A 52 17.75 3.05 5.57
C LEU A 52 18.28 4.48 5.72
N ASP A 53 18.17 5.07 6.90
CA ASP A 53 18.34 6.52 7.10
C ASP A 53 19.49 6.86 8.06
N CYS A 54 20.30 5.87 8.42
CA CYS A 54 21.47 6.07 9.28
C CYS A 54 22.69 6.44 8.43
N LEU A 55 22.98 7.75 8.32
CA LEU A 55 24.14 8.25 7.57
C LEU A 55 25.47 7.63 8.05
N HIS A 56 25.65 7.44 9.35
CA HIS A 56 26.84 6.80 9.92
C HIS A 56 27.00 5.35 9.44
N TYR A 57 25.90 4.60 9.40
CA TYR A 57 25.96 3.21 8.95
C TYR A 57 26.11 3.10 7.43
N ILE A 58 25.52 4.01 6.66
CA ILE A 58 25.74 4.10 5.21
C ILE A 58 27.22 4.36 4.93
N GLU A 59 27.84 5.29 5.66
CA GLU A 59 29.26 5.60 5.56
C GLU A 59 30.12 4.37 5.91
N LEU A 60 29.82 3.68 7.03
CA LEU A 60 30.50 2.44 7.43
C LEU A 60 30.35 1.33 6.37
N ALA A 61 29.13 1.11 5.88
CA ALA A 61 28.79 0.04 4.95
C ALA A 61 29.42 0.23 3.55
N GLY A 62 29.72 1.47 3.19
CA GLY A 62 30.40 1.85 1.95
C GLY A 62 31.92 2.01 2.07
N ALA A 63 32.48 1.99 3.29
CA ALA A 63 33.91 2.20 3.50
C ALA A 63 34.74 1.00 3.05
N LYS A 64 35.77 1.27 2.23
CA LYS A 64 36.81 0.27 1.91
C LYS A 64 37.77 0.04 3.08
N ASP A 65 38.00 1.08 3.88
CA ASP A 65 38.85 1.07 5.06
C ASP A 65 38.13 1.77 6.21
N THR A 66 37.70 0.99 7.20
CA THR A 66 36.94 1.48 8.34
C THR A 66 37.74 2.39 9.27
N ARG A 67 39.09 2.37 9.18
CA ARG A 67 39.96 3.24 10.00
C ARG A 67 39.91 4.69 9.58
N ARG A 68 39.42 4.98 8.37
CA ARG A 68 39.28 6.33 7.82
C ARG A 68 37.93 6.99 8.15
N LEU A 69 37.04 6.26 8.82
CA LEU A 69 35.75 6.78 9.24
C LEU A 69 35.93 7.79 10.37
N SER A 70 35.07 8.81 10.41
CA SER A 70 35.07 9.76 11.51
C SER A 70 34.84 9.07 12.86
N ASP A 71 35.45 9.61 13.93
CA ASP A 71 35.25 9.13 15.30
C ASP A 71 33.76 9.08 15.68
N VAL A 72 32.96 10.02 15.16
CA VAL A 72 31.51 10.07 15.40
C VAL A 72 30.82 8.85 14.79
N THR A 73 31.15 8.50 13.54
CA THR A 73 30.58 7.34 12.85
C THR A 73 30.98 6.04 13.52
N GLN A 74 32.26 5.89 13.90
CA GLN A 74 32.73 4.70 14.60
C GLN A 74 32.02 4.53 15.95
N LYS A 75 31.99 5.60 16.77
CA LYS A 75 31.29 5.58 18.07
C LYS A 75 29.80 5.28 17.91
N HIS A 76 29.14 5.81 16.89
CA HIS A 76 27.73 5.53 16.62
C HIS A 76 27.50 4.05 16.31
N CYS A 77 28.29 3.45 15.41
CA CYS A 77 28.11 2.07 14.97
C CYS A 77 28.59 1.04 16.01
N ILE A 78 29.44 1.44 16.96
CA ILE A 78 29.76 0.62 18.14
C ILE A 78 28.64 0.70 19.18
N LYS A 79 27.98 1.86 19.31
CA LYS A 79 26.93 2.08 20.31
C LYS A 79 25.61 1.41 19.95
N TYR A 80 25.21 1.47 18.68
CA TYR A 80 23.92 0.97 18.21
C TYR A 80 24.08 -0.21 17.28
N ALA A 81 23.10 -1.11 17.25
CA ALA A 81 23.03 -2.14 16.22
C ALA A 81 22.34 -1.64 14.94
N HIS A 82 22.74 -2.17 13.79
CA HIS A 82 22.17 -1.80 12.50
C HIS A 82 21.79 -3.03 11.68
N VAL A 83 20.84 -2.89 10.77
CA VAL A 83 20.48 -3.98 9.88
C VAL A 83 21.62 -4.22 8.91
N CYS A 84 22.12 -5.46 8.89
CA CYS A 84 23.18 -5.88 7.99
C CYS A 84 22.74 -5.70 6.54
N LYS A 85 23.57 -5.05 5.72
CA LYS A 85 23.26 -4.85 4.30
C LYS A 85 23.09 -6.14 3.51
N ASN A 86 23.73 -7.23 3.96
CA ASN A 86 23.68 -8.53 3.30
C ASN A 86 22.54 -9.42 3.84
N GLY A 87 21.80 -8.96 4.85
CA GLY A 87 20.65 -9.66 5.43
C GLY A 87 20.90 -11.14 5.65
N ARG A 88 20.11 -12.02 5.03
CA ARG A 88 20.24 -13.48 5.21
C ARG A 88 21.53 -14.06 4.62
N ASN A 89 22.14 -13.39 3.64
CA ASN A 89 23.36 -13.85 2.98
C ASN A 89 24.65 -13.33 3.64
N CYS A 90 24.56 -12.72 4.82
CA CYS A 90 25.74 -12.31 5.55
C CYS A 90 26.58 -13.52 5.98
N THR A 91 27.87 -13.49 5.70
CA THR A 91 28.84 -14.52 6.09
C THR A 91 29.79 -14.07 7.20
N ASP A 92 29.66 -12.82 7.66
CA ASP A 92 30.46 -12.28 8.76
C ASP A 92 29.96 -12.84 10.09
N ASN A 93 30.78 -13.70 10.70
CA ASN A 93 30.52 -14.32 11.99
C ASN A 93 31.40 -13.75 13.11
N THR A 94 32.01 -12.59 12.90
CA THR A 94 32.82 -11.97 13.95
C THR A 94 31.95 -11.59 15.15
N PRO A 95 32.43 -11.76 16.40
CA PRO A 95 31.63 -11.44 17.59
C PRO A 95 31.13 -9.99 17.61
N LEU A 96 31.93 -9.06 17.10
CA LEU A 96 31.54 -7.66 16.99
C LEU A 96 30.39 -7.47 15.99
N HIS A 97 30.48 -8.09 14.81
CA HIS A 97 29.39 -8.02 13.82
C HIS A 97 28.10 -8.63 14.38
N LEU A 98 28.17 -9.83 14.96
CA LEU A 98 27.00 -10.51 15.52
C LEU A 98 26.33 -9.71 16.66
N SER A 99 27.10 -8.98 17.45
CA SER A 99 26.58 -8.13 18.54
C SER A 99 26.14 -6.73 18.11
N LYS A 100 26.46 -6.32 16.88
CA LYS A 100 26.15 -4.98 16.35
C LYS A 100 25.30 -5.00 15.09
N THR A 101 24.83 -6.17 14.66
CA THR A 101 24.02 -6.26 13.46
C THR A 101 22.76 -7.10 13.62
N ILE A 102 21.77 -6.73 12.82
CA ILE A 102 20.45 -7.36 12.74
C ILE A 102 20.32 -7.92 11.33
N HIS A 103 20.05 -9.21 11.21
CA HIS A 103 19.95 -9.89 9.93
C HIS A 103 18.48 -10.04 9.56
N VAL A 104 17.89 -9.01 8.97
CA VAL A 104 16.50 -9.10 8.49
C VAL A 104 16.49 -9.99 7.25
N ALA A 105 15.71 -11.07 7.30
CA ALA A 105 15.71 -12.08 6.26
C ALA A 105 14.51 -11.90 5.31
N ARG A 106 14.77 -11.62 4.03
CA ARG A 106 13.73 -11.60 2.99
C ARG A 106 13.56 -12.97 2.36
N HIS A 107 12.56 -13.10 1.48
CA HIS A 107 12.37 -14.30 0.68
C HIS A 107 13.48 -14.41 -0.36
N LEU A 108 14.01 -15.62 -0.54
CA LEU A 108 14.99 -15.88 -1.59
C LEU A 108 14.30 -15.80 -2.96
N CYS A 109 14.94 -15.15 -3.93
CA CYS A 109 14.46 -15.22 -5.30
C CYS A 109 14.52 -16.67 -5.80
N HIS A 110 13.44 -17.15 -6.42
CA HIS A 110 13.35 -18.50 -6.96
C HIS A 110 14.48 -18.82 -7.97
N TYR A 111 14.91 -17.80 -8.73
CA TYR A 111 15.94 -17.93 -9.74
C TYR A 111 17.36 -17.61 -9.23
N GLN A 112 17.52 -17.19 -7.97
CA GLN A 112 18.80 -16.90 -7.32
C GLN A 112 19.79 -16.11 -8.21
N ASP A 113 20.94 -16.70 -8.54
CA ASP A 113 22.01 -16.17 -9.38
C ASP A 113 21.65 -16.10 -10.88
N LYS A 114 20.67 -16.88 -11.31
CA LYS A 114 20.15 -16.92 -12.70
C LYS A 114 19.01 -15.93 -12.93
N CYS A 115 18.66 -15.10 -11.95
CA CYS A 115 17.58 -14.15 -12.08
C CYS A 115 17.90 -13.09 -13.15
N ARG A 116 16.98 -12.90 -14.10
CA ARG A 116 17.09 -11.88 -15.15
C ARG A 116 16.42 -10.56 -14.75
N ASN A 117 15.70 -10.52 -13.63
CA ASN A 117 14.94 -9.37 -13.15
C ASN A 117 15.74 -8.50 -12.16
N LEU A 118 17.07 -8.56 -12.21
CA LEU A 118 17.94 -7.71 -11.38
C LEU A 118 17.92 -6.23 -11.80
N ASN A 119 17.27 -5.91 -12.93
CA ASN A 119 17.00 -4.54 -13.35
C ASN A 119 15.64 -4.02 -12.85
N ASP A 120 14.92 -4.76 -12.01
CA ASP A 120 13.64 -4.35 -11.43
C ASP A 120 13.87 -3.94 -9.96
N GLU A 121 13.54 -2.68 -9.63
CA GLU A 121 13.74 -2.14 -8.28
C GLU A 121 12.84 -2.83 -7.25
N GLU A 122 11.58 -3.13 -7.61
CA GLU A 122 10.64 -3.79 -6.71
C GLU A 122 11.09 -5.23 -6.43
N HIS A 123 11.55 -5.92 -7.47
CA HIS A 123 12.14 -7.25 -7.36
C HIS A 123 13.32 -7.26 -6.37
N LEU A 124 14.29 -6.36 -6.57
CA LEU A 124 15.47 -6.25 -5.71
C LEU A 124 15.14 -5.80 -4.27
N ASN A 125 14.05 -5.05 -4.07
CA ASN A 125 13.61 -4.63 -2.73
C ASN A 125 12.83 -5.71 -1.98
N SER A 126 12.28 -6.69 -2.69
CA SER A 126 11.40 -7.72 -2.12
C SER A 126 12.10 -9.06 -1.93
N LEU A 127 13.13 -9.35 -2.72
CA LEU A 127 13.79 -10.64 -2.75
C LEU A 127 15.29 -10.56 -2.47
N THR A 128 15.82 -11.60 -1.82
CA THR A 128 17.23 -11.79 -1.53
C THR A 128 17.91 -12.51 -2.69
N HIS A 129 19.10 -12.04 -3.08
CA HIS A 129 20.00 -12.67 -4.05
C HIS A 129 21.41 -12.86 -3.46
N PRO A 130 22.16 -13.91 -3.84
CA PRO A 130 23.48 -14.20 -3.27
C PRO A 130 24.50 -13.06 -3.37
N ASN A 131 24.50 -12.32 -4.49
CA ASN A 131 25.50 -11.29 -4.79
C ASN A 131 24.91 -9.86 -4.80
N VAL A 132 23.74 -9.67 -4.21
CA VAL A 132 23.08 -8.36 -4.12
C VAL A 132 22.81 -8.04 -2.65
N PRO A 133 23.22 -6.86 -2.16
CA PRO A 133 22.84 -6.43 -0.81
C PRO A 133 21.32 -6.38 -0.66
N ASP A 134 20.78 -7.02 0.37
CA ASP A 134 19.37 -6.88 0.76
C ASP A 134 19.04 -5.42 1.06
N ILE A 135 19.93 -4.70 1.76
CA ILE A 135 19.76 -3.28 2.04
C ILE A 135 20.68 -2.47 1.14
N ARG A 136 20.11 -1.93 0.05
CA ARG A 136 20.81 -1.02 -0.87
C ARG A 136 20.67 0.43 -0.39
N PRO A 137 21.77 1.20 -0.25
CA PRO A 137 21.69 2.62 0.06
C PRO A 137 20.96 3.38 -1.05
N ALA A 138 20.30 4.48 -0.68
CA ALA A 138 19.67 5.36 -1.66
C ALA A 138 20.73 6.03 -2.55
N CYS A 139 20.46 6.09 -3.86
CA CYS A 139 21.28 6.84 -4.79
C CYS A 139 21.23 8.34 -4.43
N PRO A 140 22.38 9.03 -4.30
CA PRO A 140 22.42 10.46 -3.96
C PRO A 140 21.81 11.34 -5.06
N PHE A 141 21.74 10.83 -6.29
CA PHE A 141 21.16 11.54 -7.44
C PHE A 141 19.68 11.19 -7.68
N GLY A 142 19.11 10.27 -6.88
CA GLY A 142 17.70 9.91 -6.94
C GLY A 142 17.21 9.55 -8.36
N ASP A 143 16.05 10.09 -8.71
CA ASP A 143 15.40 10.00 -10.03
C ASP A 143 16.21 10.66 -11.16
N LYS A 144 17.09 11.61 -10.83
CA LYS A 144 17.96 12.33 -11.78
C LYS A 144 19.28 11.62 -12.04
N CYS A 145 19.46 10.39 -11.55
CA CYS A 145 20.68 9.65 -11.73
C CYS A 145 20.88 9.26 -13.21
N ARG A 146 22.01 9.67 -13.80
CA ARG A 146 22.35 9.32 -15.19
C ARG A 146 22.73 7.85 -15.37
N ASP A 147 22.99 7.16 -14.27
CA ASP A 147 23.43 5.77 -14.23
C ASP A 147 22.29 4.78 -13.93
N LEU A 148 21.02 5.22 -13.99
CA LEU A 148 19.81 4.40 -13.74
C LEU A 148 19.75 3.09 -14.54
N ARG A 149 20.38 3.05 -15.71
CA ARG A 149 20.41 1.89 -16.62
C ARG A 149 21.68 1.05 -16.49
N LYS A 150 22.67 1.49 -15.70
CA LYS A 150 23.89 0.71 -15.46
C LYS A 150 23.57 -0.37 -14.43
N PHE A 151 23.74 -1.62 -14.85
CA PHE A 151 23.43 -2.80 -14.04
C PHE A 151 24.12 -2.76 -12.67
N ASP A 152 25.45 -2.58 -12.64
CA ASP A 152 26.23 -2.59 -11.39
C ASP A 152 25.78 -1.50 -10.41
N HIS A 153 25.39 -0.34 -10.95
CA HIS A 153 24.90 0.79 -10.18
C HIS A 153 23.54 0.48 -9.57
N LYS A 154 22.61 -0.09 -10.33
CA LYS A 154 21.27 -0.46 -9.88
C LYS A 154 21.27 -1.57 -8.84
N VAL A 155 22.16 -2.55 -9.00
CA VAL A 155 22.36 -3.63 -8.03
C VAL A 155 22.97 -3.12 -6.72
N SER A 156 23.75 -2.04 -6.78
CA SER A 156 24.43 -1.47 -5.59
C SER A 156 23.62 -0.37 -4.90
N LEU A 157 22.81 0.39 -5.65
CA LEU A 157 22.10 1.57 -5.18
C LEU A 157 20.63 1.51 -5.54
N ARG A 158 19.80 1.83 -4.54
CA ARG A 158 18.36 2.00 -4.68
C ARG A 158 18.06 3.33 -5.37
N HIS A 159 17.17 3.31 -6.34
CA HIS A 159 16.57 4.51 -6.89
C HIS A 159 15.11 4.61 -6.48
N PRO A 160 14.59 5.82 -6.21
CA PRO A 160 13.17 6.05 -6.40
C PRO A 160 12.89 5.79 -7.89
N SER A 161 11.96 4.88 -8.20
CA SER A 161 11.66 4.52 -9.58
C SER A 161 11.20 5.77 -10.35
N ALA A 162 11.89 6.14 -11.43
CA ALA A 162 11.48 7.26 -12.29
C ALA A 162 10.30 6.89 -13.21
N SER A 163 9.95 5.61 -13.32
CA SER A 163 8.84 5.09 -14.13
C SER A 163 7.75 4.41 -13.29
N GLU A 164 7.88 4.46 -11.97
CA GLU A 164 6.83 4.13 -11.03
C GLU A 164 6.82 5.27 -10.03
N ASP A 165 6.19 6.36 -10.47
CA ASP A 165 5.38 7.13 -9.54
C ASP A 165 4.66 6.11 -8.67
N GLY A 166 4.79 6.19 -7.35
CA GLY A 166 3.97 5.41 -6.41
C GLY A 166 2.48 5.76 -6.48
N VAL A 167 2.03 6.24 -7.64
CA VAL A 167 0.72 6.72 -8.01
C VAL A 167 0.17 5.71 -9.00
N VAL A 168 -0.78 4.89 -8.55
CA VAL A 168 -1.59 4.07 -9.45
C VAL A 168 -2.32 5.03 -10.39
N GLN A 169 -2.18 4.87 -11.71
CA GLN A 169 -2.97 5.60 -12.69
C GLN A 169 -4.46 5.29 -12.46
N TYR A 170 -5.17 6.20 -11.81
CA TYR A 170 -6.59 6.09 -11.52
C TYR A 170 -7.36 6.51 -12.78
N TYR A 171 -7.81 5.53 -13.58
CA TYR A 171 -8.75 5.73 -14.70
C TYR A 171 -8.40 6.86 -15.70
N GLY A 172 -7.12 7.16 -15.94
CA GLY A 172 -6.70 8.26 -16.83
C GLY A 172 -7.02 9.67 -16.30
N SER A 173 -7.53 9.79 -15.07
CA SER A 173 -7.94 11.07 -14.47
C SER A 173 -6.75 11.95 -14.08
N ASN A 174 -5.55 11.38 -14.04
CA ASN A 174 -4.33 12.02 -13.54
C ASN A 174 -3.30 12.29 -14.66
N GLU A 175 -3.68 12.02 -15.92
CA GLU A 175 -2.78 11.99 -17.09
C GLU A 175 -2.21 13.38 -17.45
N ASN A 176 -2.90 14.45 -17.02
CA ASN A 176 -2.52 15.85 -17.27
C ASN A 176 -2.08 16.60 -16.00
N THR A 177 -1.93 15.91 -14.87
CA THR A 177 -1.57 16.55 -13.59
C THR A 177 -0.06 16.70 -13.48
N ASN A 178 0.44 17.94 -13.44
CA ASN A 178 1.86 18.22 -13.23
C ASN A 178 2.17 18.18 -11.72
N PHE A 179 2.49 16.98 -11.21
CA PHE A 179 2.69 16.72 -9.78
C PHE A 179 3.81 17.57 -9.14
N VAL A 180 4.84 17.93 -9.91
CA VAL A 180 5.93 18.80 -9.46
C VAL A 180 5.43 20.24 -9.27
N GLN A 181 4.53 20.71 -10.12
CA GLN A 181 3.94 22.04 -9.99
C GLN A 181 2.98 22.10 -8.81
N ASN A 182 2.10 21.11 -8.64
CA ASN A 182 1.19 21.05 -7.49
C ASN A 182 1.93 21.01 -6.14
N GLN A 183 3.08 20.32 -6.07
CA GLN A 183 3.92 20.32 -4.88
C GLN A 183 4.48 21.72 -4.59
N LYS A 184 4.96 22.43 -5.61
CA LYS A 184 5.45 23.82 -5.47
C LYS A 184 4.34 24.76 -4.99
N ASP A 185 3.14 24.62 -5.53
CA ASP A 185 2.01 25.48 -5.19
C ASP A 185 1.54 25.24 -3.74
N ASN A 186 1.55 23.99 -3.27
CA ASN A 186 1.26 23.66 -1.87
C ASN A 186 2.31 24.22 -0.90
N VAL A 187 3.60 24.16 -1.24
CA VAL A 187 4.66 24.77 -0.43
C VAL A 187 4.47 26.28 -0.36
N ALA A 188 4.18 26.94 -1.49
CA ALA A 188 3.91 28.37 -1.53
C ALA A 188 2.70 28.77 -0.68
N ASN A 189 1.63 27.98 -0.69
CA ASN A 189 0.44 28.22 0.15
C ASN A 189 0.72 28.07 1.64
N ILE A 190 1.56 27.11 2.04
CA ILE A 190 1.99 26.92 3.44
C ILE A 190 2.87 28.10 3.88
N GLU A 191 3.80 28.53 3.04
CA GLU A 191 4.66 29.69 3.31
C GLU A 191 3.85 30.98 3.43
N ASP A 192 2.87 31.19 2.54
CA ASP A 192 1.94 32.32 2.59
C ASP A 192 1.09 32.29 3.87
N PHE A 193 0.58 31.11 4.27
CA PHE A 193 -0.13 30.94 5.53
C PHE A 193 0.74 31.27 6.75
N ILE A 194 1.99 30.78 6.79
CA ILE A 194 2.96 31.07 7.87
C ILE A 194 3.25 32.57 7.96
N SER A 195 3.45 33.22 6.80
CA SER A 195 3.69 34.65 6.68
C SER A 195 2.50 35.48 7.19
N LYS A 196 1.29 35.19 6.68
CA LYS A 196 0.06 35.90 7.04
C LYS A 196 -0.28 35.77 8.52
N ASN A 197 -0.04 34.61 9.12
CA ASN A 197 -0.35 34.36 10.53
C ASN A 197 0.80 34.74 11.47
N LYS A 198 1.87 35.38 10.97
CA LYS A 198 3.05 35.80 11.74
C LYS A 198 3.55 34.69 12.66
N TRP A 199 3.56 33.46 12.15
CA TRP A 199 3.86 32.29 12.95
C TRP A 199 5.30 32.40 13.42
N LYS A 200 5.51 32.68 14.71
CA LYS A 200 6.86 32.72 15.27
C LYS A 200 7.36 31.28 15.32
N PRO A 201 8.50 30.95 14.68
CA PRO A 201 9.11 29.65 14.91
C PRO A 201 9.33 29.48 16.42
N LEU A 202 9.22 28.23 16.90
CA LEU A 202 9.54 27.91 18.29
C LEU A 202 10.88 28.57 18.68
N PRO A 203 11.11 28.96 19.94
CA PRO A 203 12.32 29.69 20.37
C PRO A 203 13.65 29.05 19.94
N SER A 204 13.65 27.74 19.65
CA SER A 204 14.77 26.95 19.16
C SER A 204 14.93 26.88 17.64
N GLY A 205 14.00 27.44 16.85
CA GLY A 205 13.91 27.25 15.40
C GLY A 205 13.63 25.80 14.96
N ALA A 206 13.45 24.87 15.91
CA ALA A 206 13.37 23.45 15.63
C ALA A 206 12.22 22.79 16.41
N ILE A 207 11.44 21.96 15.70
CA ILE A 207 10.43 21.09 16.30
C ILE A 207 11.12 20.09 17.24
N PRO A 208 10.70 19.94 18.50
CA PRO A 208 11.27 18.96 19.42
C PRO A 208 11.36 17.57 18.80
N GLN A 209 12.53 16.92 18.94
CA GLN A 209 12.81 15.64 18.31
C GLN A 209 11.79 14.55 18.67
N GLN A 210 11.18 14.64 19.86
CA GLN A 210 10.12 13.75 20.33
C GLN A 210 8.84 13.89 19.50
N ILE A 211 8.44 15.12 19.16
CA ILE A 211 7.27 15.39 18.30
C ILE A 211 7.53 14.87 16.89
N LEU A 212 8.73 15.13 16.35
CA LEU A 212 9.14 14.58 15.06
C LEU A 212 9.15 13.05 15.05
N ASN A 213 9.54 12.42 16.15
CA ASN A 213 9.50 10.96 16.26
C ASN A 213 8.07 10.42 16.32
N TRP A 214 7.15 11.10 17.01
CA TRP A 214 5.73 10.73 17.00
C TRP A 214 5.11 10.83 15.60
N ILE A 215 5.37 11.93 14.89
CA ILE A 215 4.91 12.09 13.50
C ILE A 215 5.49 10.98 12.61
N ARG A 216 6.74 10.58 12.83
CA ARG A 216 7.37 9.48 12.09
C ARG A 216 6.77 8.10 12.40
N THR A 217 6.08 7.94 13.52
CA THR A 217 5.41 6.67 13.87
C THR A 217 3.97 6.58 13.38
N ILE A 218 3.42 7.66 12.79
CA ILE A 218 2.04 7.66 12.30
C ILE A 218 1.92 6.72 11.08
N GLN A 219 0.97 5.80 11.15
CA GLN A 219 0.51 5.02 10.02
C GLN A 219 -0.97 5.31 9.73
N PRO A 220 -1.36 5.35 8.45
CA PRO A 220 -2.76 5.42 8.06
C PRO A 220 -3.44 4.08 8.31
N ILE A 221 -4.59 4.14 8.98
CA ILE A 221 -5.40 2.98 9.31
C ILE A 221 -6.78 3.18 8.69
N HIS A 222 -7.18 2.28 7.80
CA HIS A 222 -8.55 2.22 7.29
C HIS A 222 -9.32 1.16 8.09
N ARG A 223 -10.47 1.54 8.64
CA ARG A 223 -11.38 0.63 9.32
C ARG A 223 -12.63 0.42 8.47
N CYS A 224 -13.06 -0.83 8.36
CA CYS A 224 -14.23 -1.18 7.58
C CYS A 224 -15.01 -2.36 8.20
N SER A 225 -16.26 -2.55 7.78
CA SER A 225 -17.03 -3.75 8.13
C SER A 225 -16.52 -4.98 7.35
N PRO A 226 -16.80 -6.21 7.81
CA PRO A 226 -16.45 -7.42 7.05
C PRO A 226 -16.99 -7.42 5.61
N ILE A 227 -18.17 -6.86 5.38
CA ILE A 227 -18.79 -6.77 4.04
C ILE A 227 -17.99 -5.84 3.13
N ILE A 228 -17.57 -4.67 3.63
CA ILE A 228 -16.71 -3.76 2.88
C ILE A 228 -15.36 -4.39 2.62
N PHE A 229 -14.79 -5.10 3.60
CA PHE A 229 -13.50 -5.77 3.44
C PHE A 229 -13.55 -6.86 2.35
N GLU A 230 -14.59 -7.69 2.34
CA GLU A 230 -14.81 -8.70 1.29
C GLU A 230 -14.90 -8.04 -0.09
N SER A 231 -15.62 -6.93 -0.20
CA SER A 231 -15.70 -6.17 -1.46
C SER A 231 -14.35 -5.60 -1.88
N ILE A 232 -13.53 -5.08 -0.95
CA ILE A 232 -12.16 -4.62 -1.24
C ILE A 232 -11.31 -5.75 -1.84
N LEU A 233 -11.41 -6.96 -1.30
CA LEU A 233 -10.67 -8.13 -1.83
C LEU A 233 -11.14 -8.52 -3.24
N LEU A 234 -12.45 -8.43 -3.51
CA LEU A 234 -13.04 -8.81 -4.81
C LEU A 234 -12.76 -7.77 -5.90
N HIS A 235 -12.85 -6.48 -5.56
CA HIS A 235 -12.53 -5.38 -6.47
C HIS A 235 -11.01 -5.20 -6.64
N GLY A 236 -10.22 -5.60 -5.65
CA GLY A 236 -8.76 -5.47 -5.65
C GLY A 236 -8.26 -4.07 -5.31
N HIS A 237 -9.13 -3.20 -4.76
CA HIS A 237 -8.76 -1.87 -4.30
C HIS A 237 -9.70 -1.35 -3.20
N VAL A 238 -9.20 -0.39 -2.43
CA VAL A 238 -10.01 0.38 -1.46
C VAL A 238 -10.92 1.38 -2.19
N MET A 239 -12.08 1.68 -1.62
CA MET A 239 -13.14 2.45 -2.28
C MET A 239 -13.52 3.69 -1.46
N SER A 240 -13.77 4.79 -2.14
CA SER A 240 -14.37 5.99 -1.54
C SER A 240 -15.88 5.84 -1.39
N ARG A 241 -16.53 6.77 -0.68
CA ARG A 241 -17.99 6.76 -0.56
C ARG A 241 -18.67 6.98 -1.91
N GLU A 242 -18.17 7.93 -2.71
CA GLU A 242 -18.65 8.16 -4.08
C GLU A 242 -18.51 6.90 -4.95
N TYR A 243 -17.39 6.18 -4.84
CA TYR A 243 -17.22 4.91 -5.55
C TYR A 243 -18.27 3.87 -5.14
N MET A 244 -18.50 3.70 -3.84
CA MET A 244 -19.52 2.78 -3.33
C MET A 244 -20.93 3.16 -3.77
N GLU A 245 -21.24 4.45 -3.92
CA GLU A 245 -22.53 4.89 -4.47
C GLU A 245 -22.66 4.57 -5.97
N HIS A 246 -21.58 4.68 -6.74
CA HIS A 246 -21.58 4.30 -8.16
C HIS A 246 -21.72 2.79 -8.39
N LEU A 247 -21.39 1.95 -7.41
CA LEU A 247 -21.64 0.50 -7.51
C LEU A 247 -23.15 0.17 -7.65
N LYS A 248 -24.05 1.13 -7.40
CA LYS A 248 -25.50 1.03 -7.67
C LYS A 248 -25.84 0.97 -9.15
N ASP A 249 -24.93 1.43 -10.01
CA ASP A 249 -25.10 1.40 -11.45
C ASP A 249 -24.45 0.14 -12.04
N PRO A 250 -25.24 -0.80 -12.63
CA PRO A 250 -24.71 -1.98 -13.30
C PRO A 250 -23.67 -1.67 -14.38
N ILE A 251 -23.78 -0.52 -15.05
CA ILE A 251 -22.82 -0.10 -16.09
C ILE A 251 -21.47 0.22 -15.46
N PHE A 252 -21.48 0.93 -14.33
CA PHE A 252 -20.26 1.23 -13.57
C PHE A 252 -19.61 -0.03 -13.01
N VAL A 253 -20.42 -0.96 -12.49
CA VAL A 253 -19.93 -2.27 -12.00
C VAL A 253 -19.30 -3.07 -13.14
N ALA A 254 -19.94 -3.13 -14.31
CA ALA A 254 -19.38 -3.80 -15.47
C ALA A 254 -18.04 -3.19 -15.92
N HIS A 255 -17.93 -1.87 -15.87
CA HIS A 255 -16.66 -1.18 -16.12
C HIS A 255 -15.60 -1.57 -15.08
N SER A 256 -15.98 -1.61 -13.80
CA SER A 256 -15.09 -2.03 -12.70
C SER A 256 -14.53 -3.44 -12.91
N VAL A 257 -15.36 -4.38 -13.37
CA VAL A 257 -14.94 -5.76 -13.71
C VAL A 257 -13.86 -5.75 -14.79
N LEU A 258 -14.03 -4.97 -15.86
CA LEU A 258 -13.07 -4.92 -16.96
C LEU A 258 -11.73 -4.27 -16.57
N HIS A 259 -11.73 -3.38 -15.57
CA HIS A 259 -10.53 -2.76 -15.02
C HIS A 259 -9.85 -3.58 -13.92
N HIS A 260 -10.48 -4.66 -13.46
CA HIS A 260 -9.88 -5.56 -12.48
C HIS A 260 -8.53 -6.11 -12.97
N THR A 261 -7.54 -6.22 -12.07
CA THR A 261 -6.14 -6.56 -12.41
C THR A 261 -6.03 -7.86 -13.20
N ARG A 262 -6.87 -8.86 -12.90
CA ARG A 262 -6.89 -10.13 -13.64
C ARG A 262 -7.40 -9.97 -15.08
N MET A 263 -8.38 -9.09 -15.32
CA MET A 263 -8.95 -8.84 -16.64
C MET A 263 -7.99 -8.03 -17.51
N ARG A 264 -7.32 -7.02 -16.92
CA ARG A 264 -6.28 -6.24 -17.61
C ARG A 264 -5.09 -7.08 -18.12
N ARG A 265 -4.89 -8.29 -17.59
CA ARG A 265 -3.86 -9.25 -18.01
C ARG A 265 -4.31 -10.20 -19.12
N ILE A 266 -5.58 -10.15 -19.55
CA ILE A 266 -6.09 -10.95 -20.66
C ILE A 266 -5.72 -10.21 -21.95
N GLU A 267 -4.77 -10.76 -22.71
CA GLU A 267 -4.26 -10.15 -23.94
C GLU A 267 -5.37 -9.99 -25.00
N GLU A 268 -6.30 -10.94 -25.06
CA GLU A 268 -7.40 -10.95 -26.03
C GLU A 268 -8.29 -9.69 -25.88
N LEU A 269 -8.47 -9.17 -24.66
CA LEU A 269 -9.25 -7.97 -24.36
C LEU A 269 -8.59 -6.66 -24.84
N LYS A 270 -7.34 -6.70 -25.31
CA LYS A 270 -6.69 -5.52 -25.91
C LYS A 270 -7.18 -5.27 -27.34
N THR A 271 -7.75 -6.29 -27.99
CA THR A 271 -8.34 -6.13 -29.33
C THR A 271 -9.69 -5.41 -29.23
N LYS A 272 -9.93 -4.43 -30.12
CA LYS A 272 -11.14 -3.60 -30.08
C LYS A 272 -12.43 -4.44 -30.13
N THR A 273 -12.49 -5.41 -31.03
CA THR A 273 -13.67 -6.27 -31.22
C THR A 273 -13.94 -7.15 -30.00
N CYS A 274 -12.91 -7.79 -29.44
CA CYS A 274 -13.08 -8.61 -28.23
C CYS A 274 -13.44 -7.75 -27.02
N LYS A 275 -12.89 -6.53 -26.91
CA LYS A 275 -13.24 -5.60 -25.84
C LYS A 275 -14.71 -5.17 -25.91
N GLU A 276 -15.21 -4.86 -27.11
CA GLU A 276 -16.63 -4.50 -27.32
C GLU A 276 -17.57 -5.67 -26.98
N ASP A 277 -17.25 -6.88 -27.46
CA ASP A 277 -18.04 -8.07 -27.14
C ASP A 277 -17.98 -8.42 -25.63
N ALA A 278 -16.81 -8.30 -25.00
CA ALA A 278 -16.64 -8.52 -23.56
C ALA A 278 -17.37 -7.47 -22.71
N THR A 279 -17.38 -6.21 -23.16
CA THR A 279 -18.14 -5.15 -22.48
C THR A 279 -19.62 -5.48 -22.46
N LEU A 280 -20.19 -5.84 -23.61
CA LEU A 280 -21.60 -6.20 -23.70
C LEU A 280 -21.94 -7.46 -22.90
N TYR A 281 -21.04 -8.45 -22.92
CA TYR A 281 -21.19 -9.67 -22.15
C TYR A 281 -21.22 -9.40 -20.64
N VAL A 282 -20.24 -8.66 -20.13
CA VAL A 282 -20.14 -8.32 -18.70
C VAL A 282 -21.30 -7.43 -18.27
N THR A 283 -21.67 -6.41 -19.06
CA THR A 283 -22.82 -5.56 -18.74
C THR A 283 -24.10 -6.36 -18.62
N ALA A 284 -24.34 -7.33 -19.52
CA ALA A 284 -25.51 -8.19 -19.45
C ALA A 284 -25.48 -9.13 -18.23
N LEU A 285 -24.32 -9.71 -17.89
CA LEU A 285 -24.16 -10.54 -16.69
C LEU A 285 -24.47 -9.76 -15.41
N VAL A 286 -23.89 -8.55 -15.27
CA VAL A 286 -24.10 -7.71 -14.09
C VAL A 286 -25.56 -7.26 -14.01
N ALA A 287 -26.16 -6.82 -15.12
CA ALA A 287 -27.55 -6.37 -15.13
C ALA A 287 -28.51 -7.51 -14.76
N LEU A 288 -28.27 -8.73 -15.28
CA LEU A 288 -29.04 -9.91 -14.92
C LEU A 288 -28.94 -10.24 -13.42
N GLU A 289 -27.74 -10.16 -12.84
CA GLU A 289 -27.52 -10.41 -11.42
C GLU A 289 -28.23 -9.37 -10.53
N PHE A 290 -28.20 -8.10 -10.93
CA PHE A 290 -28.93 -7.02 -10.25
C PHE A 290 -30.45 -7.25 -10.29
N GLU A 291 -30.99 -7.57 -11.46
CA GLU A 291 -32.42 -7.84 -11.64
C GLU A 291 -32.89 -9.06 -10.83
N ASN A 292 -32.09 -10.13 -10.80
CA ASN A 292 -32.36 -11.32 -9.99
C ASN A 292 -32.42 -11.03 -8.48
N ASN A 293 -31.75 -9.97 -8.02
CA ASN A 293 -31.71 -9.55 -6.62
C ASN A 293 -32.64 -8.35 -6.33
N GLY A 294 -33.55 -8.01 -7.25
CA GLY A 294 -34.56 -6.96 -7.05
C GLY A 294 -34.03 -5.53 -7.20
N PHE A 295 -32.82 -5.34 -7.75
CA PHE A 295 -32.29 -4.02 -8.08
C PHE A 295 -32.76 -3.62 -9.48
N THR A 296 -33.73 -2.72 -9.55
CA THR A 296 -34.14 -2.12 -10.84
C THR A 296 -33.16 -1.01 -11.20
N ALA A 297 -32.37 -1.21 -12.25
CA ALA A 297 -31.45 -0.20 -12.74
C ALA A 297 -32.23 1.06 -13.16
N ALA A 298 -32.00 2.20 -12.50
CA ALA A 298 -32.58 3.49 -12.90
C ALA A 298 -32.12 3.90 -14.32
N THR A 299 -30.97 3.36 -14.74
CA THR A 299 -30.44 3.42 -16.10
C THR A 299 -30.70 2.10 -16.79
N VAL A 300 -31.83 2.03 -17.52
CA VAL A 300 -31.99 1.11 -18.65
C VAL A 300 -30.69 1.16 -19.44
N VAL A 301 -30.02 0.01 -19.63
CA VAL A 301 -28.86 -0.10 -20.52
C VAL A 301 -29.17 0.70 -21.77
N PRO A 302 -28.41 1.76 -22.10
CA PRO A 302 -28.74 2.63 -23.22
C PRO A 302 -29.09 1.77 -24.44
N PRO A 303 -30.23 2.01 -25.12
CA PRO A 303 -30.59 1.25 -26.32
C PRO A 303 -29.47 1.23 -27.37
N THR A 304 -28.58 2.22 -27.31
CA THR A 304 -27.37 2.35 -28.12
C THR A 304 -26.30 1.28 -27.84
N LEU A 305 -26.21 0.72 -26.63
CA LEU A 305 -25.33 -0.43 -26.31
C LEU A 305 -25.99 -1.77 -26.64
N LEU A 306 -27.32 -1.85 -26.64
CA LEU A 306 -28.08 -3.06 -27.00
C LEU A 306 -28.08 -3.38 -28.50
N GLY A 307 -27.52 -2.49 -29.32
CA GLY A 307 -27.53 -2.62 -30.78
C GLY A 307 -28.93 -2.39 -31.36
N ALA A 308 -28.99 -1.84 -32.56
CA ALA A 308 -30.22 -1.52 -33.30
C ALA A 308 -31.14 -2.73 -33.62
N GLU A 309 -30.87 -3.91 -33.08
CA GLU A 309 -31.60 -5.15 -33.38
C GLU A 309 -32.90 -5.32 -32.56
N VAL A 310 -33.03 -4.67 -31.39
CA VAL A 310 -34.28 -4.71 -30.60
C VAL A 310 -35.39 -3.87 -31.25
N ALA A 311 -35.06 -3.00 -32.20
CA ALA A 311 -36.01 -2.13 -32.90
C ALA A 311 -36.76 -2.80 -34.07
N LYS A 312 -36.41 -4.05 -34.45
CA LYS A 312 -37.11 -4.79 -35.50
C LYS A 312 -38.05 -5.84 -34.92
N GLY A 313 -39.19 -5.33 -34.45
CA GLY A 313 -40.48 -6.01 -34.32
C GLY A 313 -40.48 -7.50 -34.02
N THR A 314 -40.54 -7.87 -32.74
CA THR A 314 -41.34 -9.01 -32.22
C THR A 314 -41.26 -9.01 -30.70
N THR A 315 -42.42 -8.82 -30.04
CA THR A 315 -42.72 -8.97 -28.59
C THR A 315 -41.78 -8.30 -27.58
N PRO A 316 -42.29 -7.55 -26.57
CA PRO A 316 -41.44 -7.00 -25.54
C PRO A 316 -40.93 -8.15 -24.66
N TYR A 317 -39.71 -8.62 -24.92
CA TYR A 317 -38.99 -9.45 -23.95
C TYR A 317 -38.95 -8.73 -22.61
N SER A 318 -39.04 -9.49 -21.52
CA SER A 318 -38.64 -8.98 -20.22
C SER A 318 -37.16 -8.54 -20.27
N SER A 319 -36.77 -7.59 -19.42
CA SER A 319 -35.36 -7.17 -19.26
C SER A 319 -34.44 -8.39 -19.07
N LYS A 320 -34.88 -9.35 -18.27
CA LYS A 320 -34.19 -10.62 -18.01
C LYS A 320 -33.92 -11.47 -19.26
N GLU A 321 -34.95 -11.75 -20.06
CA GLU A 321 -34.79 -12.57 -21.27
C GLU A 321 -33.86 -11.90 -22.29
N THR A 322 -33.88 -10.56 -22.34
CA THR A 322 -32.97 -9.77 -23.17
C THR A 322 -31.52 -9.96 -22.73
N TYR A 323 -31.23 -9.89 -21.42
CA TYR A 323 -29.89 -10.12 -20.90
C TYR A 323 -29.40 -11.55 -21.15
N GLU A 324 -30.25 -12.55 -20.91
CA GLU A 324 -29.92 -13.96 -21.18
C GLU A 324 -29.58 -14.21 -22.65
N HIS A 325 -30.32 -13.57 -23.57
CA HIS A 325 -30.02 -13.65 -25.00
C HIS A 325 -28.64 -13.05 -25.34
N ILE A 326 -28.32 -11.87 -24.78
CA ILE A 326 -27.03 -11.20 -25.01
C ILE A 326 -25.89 -12.04 -24.45
N ILE A 327 -26.03 -12.57 -23.23
CA ILE A 327 -25.05 -13.43 -22.58
C ILE A 327 -24.72 -14.61 -23.49
N LYS A 328 -25.72 -15.38 -23.92
CA LYS A 328 -25.53 -16.54 -24.82
C LYS A 328 -24.85 -16.14 -26.14
N LYS A 329 -25.34 -15.08 -26.79
CA LYS A 329 -24.81 -14.62 -28.09
C LYS A 329 -23.35 -14.17 -27.98
N LYS A 330 -22.99 -13.44 -26.92
CA LYS A 330 -21.64 -12.91 -26.72
C LYS A 330 -20.69 -13.98 -26.21
N GLU A 331 -21.13 -14.91 -25.37
CA GLU A 331 -20.35 -16.07 -24.94
C GLU A 331 -19.89 -16.94 -26.12
N ILE A 332 -20.78 -17.21 -27.08
CA ILE A 332 -20.45 -17.93 -28.32
C ILE A 332 -19.41 -17.18 -29.16
N LYS A 333 -19.44 -15.85 -29.17
CA LYS A 333 -18.42 -15.05 -29.88
C LYS A 333 -17.09 -15.06 -29.15
N LEU A 334 -17.10 -14.79 -27.84
CA LEU A 334 -15.90 -14.73 -27.02
C LEU A 334 -15.21 -16.09 -26.96
N SER A 335 -15.94 -17.20 -26.87
CA SER A 335 -15.35 -18.56 -26.92
C SER A 335 -14.56 -18.86 -28.20
N LYS A 336 -14.77 -18.12 -29.29
CA LYS A 336 -13.97 -18.23 -30.53
C LYS A 336 -12.72 -17.36 -30.51
N THR A 337 -12.65 -16.33 -29.67
CA THR A 337 -11.59 -15.32 -29.66
C THR A 337 -10.74 -15.33 -28.39
N MET A 338 -11.20 -15.95 -27.31
CA MET A 338 -10.45 -16.08 -26.06
C MET A 338 -10.39 -17.51 -25.55
N SER A 339 -9.36 -17.81 -24.75
CA SER A 339 -9.24 -19.13 -24.12
C SER A 339 -10.41 -19.41 -23.17
N LYS A 340 -10.79 -20.69 -23.04
CA LYS A 340 -11.83 -21.15 -22.10
C LYS A 340 -11.56 -20.67 -20.67
N ASN A 341 -10.30 -20.70 -20.23
CA ASN A 341 -9.91 -20.25 -18.89
C ASN A 341 -10.11 -18.75 -18.69
N ASN A 342 -9.82 -17.93 -19.71
CA ASN A 342 -10.04 -16.49 -19.65
C ASN A 342 -11.54 -16.15 -19.67
N LEU A 343 -12.34 -16.86 -20.47
CA LEU A 343 -13.80 -16.70 -20.49
C LEU A 343 -14.43 -17.05 -19.14
N ILE A 344 -14.03 -18.19 -18.55
CA ILE A 344 -14.47 -18.58 -17.19
C ILE A 344 -14.07 -17.49 -16.19
N ALA A 345 -12.83 -17.01 -16.23
CA ALA A 345 -12.38 -15.96 -15.31
C ALA A 345 -13.17 -14.66 -15.46
N LEU A 346 -13.51 -14.27 -16.70
CA LEU A 346 -14.34 -13.09 -16.98
C LEU A 346 -15.76 -13.25 -16.42
N HIS A 347 -16.40 -14.39 -16.69
CA HIS A 347 -17.73 -14.70 -16.18
C HIS A 347 -17.74 -14.72 -14.65
N THR A 348 -16.86 -15.50 -14.03
CA THR A 348 -16.77 -15.61 -12.57
C THR A 348 -16.55 -14.26 -11.92
N LYS A 349 -15.62 -13.43 -12.44
CA LYS A 349 -15.38 -12.11 -11.85
C LYS A 349 -16.53 -11.14 -12.04
N ALA A 350 -17.26 -11.21 -13.16
CA ALA A 350 -18.45 -10.41 -13.37
C ALA A 350 -19.52 -10.70 -12.29
N ILE A 351 -19.78 -11.99 -12.02
CA ILE A 351 -20.75 -12.41 -11.01
C ILE A 351 -20.29 -12.04 -9.60
N GLU A 352 -19.04 -12.35 -9.23
CA GLU A 352 -18.53 -12.06 -7.88
C GLU A 352 -18.55 -10.55 -7.55
N ILE A 353 -18.14 -9.71 -8.49
CA ILE A 353 -18.13 -8.25 -8.30
C ILE A 353 -19.56 -7.69 -8.29
N ALA A 354 -20.48 -8.23 -9.10
CA ALA A 354 -21.89 -7.86 -9.06
C ALA A 354 -22.53 -8.20 -7.72
N GLN A 355 -22.31 -9.42 -7.21
CA GLN A 355 -22.81 -9.87 -5.91
C GLN A 355 -22.23 -9.05 -4.76
N ALA A 356 -20.94 -8.71 -4.81
CA ALA A 356 -20.32 -7.83 -3.83
C ALA A 356 -20.95 -6.42 -3.83
N SER A 357 -21.22 -5.88 -5.04
CA SER A 357 -21.87 -4.58 -5.21
C SER A 357 -23.30 -4.58 -4.65
N ILE A 358 -24.08 -5.61 -4.96
CA ILE A 358 -25.43 -5.83 -4.42
C ILE A 358 -25.41 -5.89 -2.89
N LYS A 359 -24.50 -6.69 -2.32
CA LYS A 359 -24.34 -6.85 -0.87
C LYS A 359 -24.00 -5.53 -0.17
N LEU A 360 -23.13 -4.72 -0.79
CA LEU A 360 -22.80 -3.39 -0.29
C LEU A 360 -24.01 -2.43 -0.27
N HIS A 361 -24.94 -2.55 -1.21
CA HIS A 361 -26.15 -1.72 -1.19
C HIS A 361 -27.14 -2.13 -0.12
N SER A 362 -27.28 -3.44 0.10
CA SER A 362 -28.20 -3.98 1.09
C SER A 362 -27.75 -3.72 2.54
N ASP A 363 -26.45 -3.51 2.75
CA ASP A 363 -25.88 -3.12 4.05
C ASP A 363 -24.93 -1.92 3.91
N PRO A 364 -25.48 -0.70 3.76
CA PRO A 364 -24.69 0.51 3.56
C PRO A 364 -23.97 0.92 4.84
N ALA A 365 -22.83 0.29 5.12
CA ALA A 365 -21.91 0.67 6.19
C ALA A 365 -20.91 1.76 5.72
N GLY A 366 -20.25 2.42 6.67
CA GLY A 366 -19.20 3.42 6.40
C GLY A 366 -19.62 4.88 6.58
N ILE A 367 -18.65 5.79 6.54
CA ILE A 367 -18.88 7.23 6.72
C ILE A 367 -19.67 7.77 5.53
N GLY A 368 -20.85 8.31 5.79
CA GLY A 368 -21.65 9.12 4.87
C GLY A 368 -22.01 10.46 5.51
N HIS A 369 -21.07 11.05 6.25
CA HIS A 369 -21.32 12.28 6.98
C HIS A 369 -21.64 13.40 5.97
N PRO A 370 -22.81 14.06 6.04
CA PRO A 370 -23.25 14.97 4.97
C PRO A 370 -22.25 16.08 4.59
N PRO A 371 -21.48 16.66 5.54
CA PRO A 371 -20.39 17.59 5.21
C PRO A 371 -19.28 17.02 4.30
N ASP A 372 -19.08 15.70 4.24
CA ASP A 372 -18.06 15.10 3.38
C ASP A 372 -18.37 15.33 1.91
N LYS A 373 -19.65 15.26 1.53
CA LYS A 373 -20.10 15.55 0.17
C LYS A 373 -19.94 17.03 -0.18
N ALA A 374 -20.19 17.92 0.78
CA ALA A 374 -20.01 19.36 0.58
C ALA A 374 -18.53 19.76 0.43
N SER A 375 -17.63 19.00 1.06
CA SER A 375 -16.19 19.22 1.02
C SER A 375 -15.44 18.35 -0.01
N GLY A 376 -16.15 17.45 -0.71
CA GLY A 376 -15.59 16.52 -1.69
C GLY A 376 -14.72 15.40 -1.08
N THR A 377 -14.72 15.23 0.25
CA THR A 377 -13.97 14.17 0.93
C THR A 377 -14.63 12.80 0.79
N ASP A 378 -15.91 12.76 0.40
CA ASP A 378 -16.63 11.54 0.02
C ASP A 378 -16.04 10.84 -1.21
N LYS A 379 -15.25 11.58 -2.01
CA LYS A 379 -14.51 11.08 -3.17
C LYS A 379 -13.17 10.44 -2.80
N LEU A 380 -12.73 10.56 -1.55
CA LEU A 380 -11.44 10.08 -1.07
C LEU A 380 -11.59 8.80 -0.24
N VAL A 381 -10.53 7.98 -0.21
CA VAL A 381 -10.46 6.85 0.73
C VAL A 381 -10.10 7.39 2.10
N PHE A 382 -11.05 7.31 3.03
CA PHE A 382 -10.84 7.78 4.39
C PHE A 382 -9.89 6.86 5.17
N SER A 383 -8.89 7.44 5.83
CA SER A 383 -7.99 6.75 6.76
C SER A 383 -7.82 7.59 8.02
N ILE A 384 -7.66 6.90 9.15
CA ILE A 384 -7.45 7.51 10.46
C ILE A 384 -5.97 7.44 10.80
N LEU A 385 -5.44 8.49 11.41
CA LEU A 385 -4.08 8.50 11.92
C LEU A 385 -4.08 8.13 13.40
N GLY A 386 -3.56 6.94 13.73
CA GLY A 386 -3.40 6.46 15.10
C GLY A 386 -4.58 5.64 15.66
N PRO A 387 -4.48 5.20 16.93
CA PRO A 387 -5.45 4.28 17.54
C PRO A 387 -6.78 5.00 17.80
N ARG A 388 -7.81 4.69 17.01
CA ARG A 388 -9.17 5.20 17.21
C ARG A 388 -10.09 4.07 17.65
N LEU A 389 -10.61 4.20 18.87
CA LEU A 389 -11.48 3.20 19.54
C LEU A 389 -12.96 3.34 19.18
N GLY A 390 -13.32 4.22 18.24
CA GLY A 390 -14.70 4.40 17.80
C GLY A 390 -15.27 3.11 17.21
N HIS A 391 -16.44 2.69 17.66
CA HIS A 391 -17.13 1.46 17.23
C HIS A 391 -17.82 1.59 15.86
N TYR A 392 -17.88 2.80 15.29
CA TYR A 392 -18.70 3.14 14.12
C TYR A 392 -18.00 2.93 12.76
N TYR A 393 -16.77 2.41 12.72
CA TYR A 393 -16.02 2.17 11.47
C TYR A 393 -15.82 0.70 11.12
N GLY A 394 -16.43 -0.22 11.86
CA GLY A 394 -16.30 -1.65 11.65
C GLY A 394 -15.05 -2.26 12.30
N ASP A 395 -15.05 -3.59 12.34
CA ASP A 395 -14.13 -4.39 13.15
C ASP A 395 -12.89 -4.84 12.39
N VAL A 396 -12.86 -4.66 11.07
CA VAL A 396 -11.69 -4.97 10.25
C VAL A 396 -10.77 -3.76 10.19
N ILE A 397 -9.48 -3.98 10.49
CA ILE A 397 -8.45 -2.96 10.53
C ILE A 397 -7.44 -3.23 9.40
N LEU A 398 -7.38 -2.32 8.43
CA LEU A 398 -6.37 -2.32 7.37
C LEU A 398 -5.31 -1.28 7.70
N VAL A 399 -4.09 -1.74 7.95
CA VAL A 399 -2.94 -0.85 8.17
C VAL A 399 -2.28 -0.61 6.83
N PHE A 400 -2.35 0.61 6.33
CA PHE A 400 -1.70 0.98 5.10
C PHE A 400 -0.20 1.23 5.32
N LYS A 401 0.56 0.99 4.25
CA LYS A 401 1.95 1.41 4.14
C LYS A 401 2.06 2.91 4.41
N ARG A 402 3.04 3.33 5.23
CA ARG A 402 3.19 4.73 5.63
C ARG A 402 3.44 5.65 4.45
N GLU A 403 4.04 5.13 3.40
CA GLU A 403 4.34 5.78 2.14
C GLU A 403 3.10 6.41 1.49
N ILE A 404 1.91 5.90 1.76
CA ILE A 404 0.66 6.52 1.27
C ILE A 404 0.46 7.93 1.84
N LEU A 405 0.97 8.25 3.04
CA LEU A 405 0.93 9.62 3.60
C LEU A 405 1.84 10.59 2.85
N HIS A 406 2.75 10.07 2.03
CA HIS A 406 3.64 10.86 1.19
C HIS A 406 3.09 11.03 -0.23
N HIS A 407 1.93 10.43 -0.52
CA HIS A 407 1.24 10.57 -1.80
C HIS A 407 0.62 11.98 -1.91
N PRO A 408 0.74 12.67 -3.06
CA PRO A 408 0.22 14.05 -3.21
C PRO A 408 -1.31 14.14 -3.07
N ASP A 409 -2.04 13.07 -3.40
CA ASP A 409 -3.48 12.97 -3.19
C ASP A 409 -3.87 12.51 -1.77
N ALA A 410 -2.89 12.30 -0.88
CA ALA A 410 -3.16 12.03 0.53
C ALA A 410 -3.46 13.35 1.25
N ASN A 411 -4.75 13.61 1.44
CA ASN A 411 -5.21 14.79 2.16
C ASN A 411 -5.21 14.52 3.68
N LEU A 412 -4.45 15.34 4.41
CA LEU A 412 -4.43 15.35 5.87
C LEU A 412 -5.33 16.48 6.37
N SER A 413 -6.57 16.14 6.73
CA SER A 413 -7.45 17.13 7.35
C SER A 413 -7.00 17.38 8.80
N VAL A 414 -7.20 18.60 9.31
CA VAL A 414 -6.97 18.95 10.73
C VAL A 414 -7.78 18.04 11.66
N GLN A 415 -8.86 17.43 11.13
CA GLN A 415 -9.72 16.50 11.84
C GLN A 415 -9.27 15.03 11.80
N ALA A 416 -8.32 14.66 10.93
CA ALA A 416 -7.77 13.30 10.84
C ALA A 416 -6.98 12.87 12.08
N ALA A 417 -6.67 13.83 12.98
CA ALA A 417 -5.99 13.65 14.25
C ALA A 417 -6.80 14.26 15.43
N THR A 418 -8.12 14.06 15.47
CA THR A 418 -9.01 14.82 16.39
C THR A 418 -9.01 14.40 17.86
N SER A 419 -8.40 13.27 18.25
CA SER A 419 -8.15 13.05 19.67
C SER A 419 -7.00 12.09 19.92
N PHE A 420 -5.97 12.58 20.59
CA PHE A 420 -5.09 11.75 21.41
C PHE A 420 -5.42 12.10 22.86
N ALA A 421 -5.97 11.15 23.62
CA ALA A 421 -6.03 11.28 25.06
C ALA A 421 -4.57 11.27 25.55
N SER A 422 -4.02 12.44 25.86
CA SER A 422 -2.74 12.52 26.53
C SER A 422 -2.88 11.75 27.84
N GLY A 423 -2.20 10.61 27.98
CA GLY A 423 -2.17 9.86 29.24
C GLY A 423 -1.63 10.69 30.41
N ASN A 424 -1.02 11.86 30.15
CA ASN A 424 -0.65 12.83 31.18
C ASN A 424 -1.83 13.70 31.67
N ALA A 425 -2.93 13.84 30.93
CA ALA A 425 -4.12 14.58 31.38
C ALA A 425 -4.92 13.83 32.47
N TYR A 426 -4.65 12.54 32.65
CA TYR A 426 -5.27 11.68 33.66
C TYR A 426 -4.32 11.25 34.78
N LYS A 427 -3.09 11.79 34.81
CA LYS A 427 -2.19 11.67 35.96
C LYS A 427 -2.60 12.73 36.99
N TRP A 428 -3.53 12.36 37.85
CA TRP A 428 -3.68 12.97 39.17
C TRP A 428 -2.79 12.21 40.15
#